data_AF-A0A0F0HWU8-F1
#
_entry.id   AF-A0A0F0HWU8-F1
#
_cell.length_a   1.000
_cell.length_b   1.000
_cell.length_c   1.000
_cell.angle_alpha   90.00
_cell.angle_beta   90.00
_cell.angle_gamma   90.00
#
_symmetry.space_group_name_H-M   'P 1'
#
loop_
_entity.id
_entity.type
_entity.pdbx_description
1 polymer ?
#
loop_
_entity_poly.entity_id
_entity_poly.type
_entity_poly.pdbx_seq_one_letter_code
_entity_poly.pdbx_strand_id
1 'polypeptide(L)'
;MGGRALGLPHGVRFALYRRVIEIHDAQLALRPYRHPDAAAWVCELDPGCRPETVEAAAIAAAVESVRAGRRHAAWTAPGAGAPAAGSTAVTETDWLVRVARAYRSAAVVAAVRNRVRAELGTPAR
;
A
#
# COMPACT_ATOMS: atom_id res chain seq x y z
N MET A 1 30.59 15.61 12.13
CA MET A 1 29.77 15.09 13.24
C MET A 1 28.58 16.01 13.43
N GLY A 2 27.35 15.50 13.31
CA GLY A 2 26.16 16.33 13.54
C GLY A 2 24.90 15.74 12.95
N GLY A 3 24.18 14.93 13.72
CA GLY A 3 22.83 14.50 13.42
C GLY A 3 22.10 14.26 14.73
N ARG A 4 21.47 15.30 15.28
CA ARG A 4 20.64 15.19 16.49
C ARG A 4 19.49 14.22 16.19
N ALA A 5 19.56 13.02 16.76
CA ALA A 5 18.39 12.20 16.99
C ALA A 5 17.48 12.98 17.94
N LEU A 6 16.46 13.65 17.42
CA LEU A 6 15.38 14.19 18.25
C LEU A 6 14.63 12.99 18.80
N GLY A 7 15.04 12.55 20.00
CA GLY A 7 14.36 11.49 20.74
C GLY A 7 12.93 11.93 21.01
N LEU A 8 11.97 11.40 20.24
CA LEU A 8 10.56 11.63 20.48
C LEU A 8 10.21 11.15 21.90
N PRO A 9 9.35 11.87 22.65
CA PRO A 9 8.88 11.42 23.94
C PRO A 9 8.34 9.98 23.86
N HIS A 10 8.56 9.17 24.90
CA HIS A 10 8.22 7.74 24.89
C HIS A 10 6.78 7.44 24.44
N GLY A 11 5.81 8.27 24.84
CA GLY A 11 4.42 8.13 24.40
C GLY A 11 4.22 8.36 22.90
N VAL A 12 4.94 9.31 22.30
CA VAL A 12 4.88 9.57 20.85
C VAL A 12 5.51 8.42 20.06
N ARG A 13 6.64 7.90 20.54
CA ARG A 13 7.27 6.71 19.95
C ARG A 13 6.32 5.51 19.99
N PHE A 14 5.71 5.26 21.15
CA PHE A 14 4.77 4.14 21.30
C PHE A 14 3.55 4.28 20.38
N ALA A 15 2.95 5.47 20.30
CA ALA A 15 1.84 5.73 19.39
C ALA A 15 2.23 5.49 17.92
N LEU A 16 3.46 5.86 17.52
CA LEU A 16 3.98 5.59 16.18
C LEU A 16 4.10 4.08 15.93
N TYR A 17 4.72 3.32 16.83
CA TYR A 17 4.83 1.86 16.67
C TYR A 17 3.47 1.18 16.57
N ARG A 18 2.53 1.54 17.44
CA ARG A 18 1.16 1.02 17.39
C ARG A 18 0.53 1.31 16.03
N ARG A 19 0.71 2.53 15.52
CA ARG A 19 0.17 2.90 14.21
C ARG A 19 0.77 2.09 13.06
N VAL A 20 2.06 1.78 13.10
CA VAL A 20 2.71 0.93 12.09
C VAL A 20 2.13 -0.48 12.11
N ILE A 21 1.92 -1.05 13.29
CA ILE A 21 1.30 -2.38 13.46
C ILE A 21 -0.13 -2.38 12.91
N GLU A 22 -0.95 -1.39 13.28
CA GLU A 22 -2.32 -1.25 12.77
C GLU A 22 -2.37 -1.20 11.24
N ILE A 23 -1.40 -0.54 10.59
CA ILE A 23 -1.32 -0.46 9.13
C ILE A 23 -0.96 -1.82 8.53
N HIS A 24 0.01 -2.54 9.12
CA HIS A 24 0.38 -3.89 8.65
C HIS A 24 -0.79 -4.87 8.79
N ASP A 25 -1.50 -4.83 9.92
CA ASP A 25 -2.69 -5.66 10.13
C ASP A 25 -3.78 -5.37 9.09
N ALA A 26 -3.99 -4.09 8.76
CA ALA A 26 -4.90 -3.71 7.69
C ALA A 26 -4.42 -4.21 6.31
N GLN A 27 -3.13 -4.12 6.00
CA GLN A 27 -2.58 -4.65 4.74
C GLN A 27 -2.72 -6.17 4.65
N LEU A 28 -2.54 -6.90 5.76
CA LEU A 28 -2.78 -8.34 5.83
C LEU A 28 -4.26 -8.68 5.59
N ALA A 29 -5.18 -7.92 6.20
CA ALA A 29 -6.62 -8.09 5.99
C ALA A 29 -7.04 -7.80 4.53
N LEU A 30 -6.33 -6.92 3.82
CA LEU A 30 -6.57 -6.61 2.41
C LEU A 30 -6.06 -7.68 1.44
N ARG A 31 -5.19 -8.60 1.88
CA ARG A 31 -4.54 -9.59 0.99
C ARG A 31 -5.51 -10.39 0.09
N PRO A 32 -6.66 -10.89 0.58
CA PRO A 32 -7.62 -11.62 -0.27
C PRO A 32 -8.30 -10.77 -1.36
N TYR A 33 -8.13 -9.45 -1.32
CA TYR A 33 -8.79 -8.49 -2.19
C TYR A 33 -7.80 -7.79 -3.16
N ARG A 34 -6.50 -8.12 -3.11
CA ARG A 34 -5.50 -7.53 -3.99
C ARG A 34 -5.74 -7.97 -5.44
N HIS A 35 -5.93 -6.99 -6.32
CA HIS A 35 -6.10 -7.24 -7.75
C HIS A 35 -4.76 -7.73 -8.35
N PRO A 36 -4.73 -8.83 -9.12
CA PRO A 36 -3.49 -9.41 -9.65
C PRO A 36 -2.72 -8.44 -10.56
N ASP A 37 -3.45 -7.67 -11.37
CA ASP A 37 -2.83 -6.81 -12.40
C ASP A 37 -2.51 -5.38 -11.93
N ALA A 38 -2.83 -5.02 -10.68
CA ALA A 38 -2.70 -3.62 -10.23
C ALA A 38 -1.26 -3.08 -10.36
N ALA A 39 -0.25 -3.93 -10.12
CA ALA A 39 1.15 -3.54 -10.27
C ALA A 39 1.53 -3.33 -11.75
N ALA A 40 1.07 -4.21 -12.65
CA ALA A 40 1.34 -4.10 -14.08
C ALA A 40 0.76 -2.79 -14.64
N TRP A 41 -0.48 -2.45 -14.29
CA TRP A 41 -1.11 -1.20 -14.73
C TRP A 41 -0.35 0.04 -14.24
N VAL A 42 0.26 0.00 -13.07
CA VAL A 42 1.11 1.12 -12.61
C VAL A 42 2.32 1.27 -13.52
N CYS A 43 3.03 0.17 -13.81
CA CYS A 43 4.20 0.23 -14.70
C CYS A 43 3.85 0.63 -16.15
N GLU A 44 2.63 0.31 -16.62
CA GLU A 44 2.12 0.76 -17.90
C GLU A 44 1.88 2.29 -17.94
N LEU A 45 1.37 2.86 -16.84
CA LEU A 45 0.96 4.27 -16.76
C LEU A 45 2.06 5.20 -16.23
N ASP A 46 3.02 4.67 -15.48
CA ASP A 46 4.15 5.38 -14.90
C ASP A 46 5.44 4.65 -15.26
N PRO A 47 6.20 5.15 -16.26
CA PRO A 47 7.48 4.55 -16.64
C PRO A 47 8.49 4.44 -15.49
N GLY A 48 8.36 5.28 -14.46
CA GLY A 48 9.22 5.21 -13.28
C GLY A 48 8.88 4.04 -12.35
N CYS A 49 7.69 3.44 -12.50
CA CYS A 49 7.10 2.35 -11.72
C CYS A 49 7.58 2.31 -10.26
N ARG A 50 7.49 3.46 -9.57
CA ARG A 50 8.07 3.62 -8.24
C ARG A 50 7.41 2.64 -7.26
N PRO A 51 8.17 1.96 -6.40
CA PRO A 51 7.63 0.97 -5.48
C PRO A 51 6.50 1.51 -4.60
N GLU A 52 6.63 2.74 -4.08
CA GLU A 52 5.60 3.35 -3.24
C GLU A 52 4.30 3.66 -4.01
N THR A 53 4.39 3.95 -5.32
CA THR A 53 3.22 4.14 -6.18
C THR A 53 2.54 2.81 -6.43
N VAL A 54 3.32 1.74 -6.67
CA VAL A 54 2.82 0.38 -6.89
C VAL A 54 2.06 -0.12 -5.65
N GLU A 55 2.65 -0.02 -4.46
CA GLU A 55 1.99 -0.44 -3.22
C GLU A 55 0.74 0.40 -2.95
N ALA A 56 0.81 1.73 -3.14
CA ALA A 56 -0.35 2.60 -2.98
C ALA A 56 -1.51 2.25 -3.94
N ALA A 57 -1.21 1.94 -5.20
CA ALA A 57 -2.20 1.53 -6.19
C ALA A 57 -2.81 0.16 -5.85
N ALA A 58 -2.00 -0.80 -5.40
CA ALA A 58 -2.48 -2.11 -4.97
C ALA A 58 -3.39 -2.02 -3.73
N ILE A 59 -3.06 -1.16 -2.74
CA ILE A 59 -3.94 -0.87 -1.60
C ILE A 59 -5.24 -0.22 -2.09
N ALA A 60 -5.17 0.76 -2.99
CA ALA A 60 -6.36 1.43 -3.53
C ALA A 60 -7.28 0.44 -4.26
N ALA A 61 -6.72 -0.42 -5.11
CA ALA A 61 -7.44 -1.49 -5.78
C ALA A 61 -8.10 -2.44 -4.78
N ALA A 62 -7.37 -2.89 -3.76
CA ALA A 62 -7.89 -3.80 -2.74
C ALA A 62 -9.04 -3.19 -1.93
N VAL A 63 -8.97 -1.89 -1.61
CA VAL A 63 -10.06 -1.19 -0.92
C VAL A 63 -11.34 -1.16 -1.75
N GLU A 64 -11.25 -0.93 -3.07
CA GLU A 64 -12.45 -0.99 -3.94
C GLU A 64 -12.99 -2.43 -4.06
N SER A 65 -12.11 -3.41 -4.18
CA SER A 65 -12.49 -4.84 -4.16
C SER A 65 -13.20 -5.25 -2.86
N VAL A 66 -12.74 -4.76 -1.69
CA VAL A 66 -13.42 -4.96 -0.41
C VAL A 66 -14.83 -4.36 -0.43
N ARG A 67 -14.98 -3.12 -0.90
CA ARG A 67 -16.28 -2.44 -0.99
C ARG A 67 -17.27 -3.19 -1.87
N ALA A 68 -16.79 -3.83 -2.93
CA ALA A 68 -17.59 -4.66 -3.82
C ALA A 68 -17.75 -6.12 -3.36
N GLY A 69 -17.13 -6.52 -2.24
CA GLY A 69 -17.12 -7.92 -1.77
C GLY A 69 -16.39 -8.88 -2.71
N ARG A 70 -15.53 -8.39 -3.60
CA ARG A 70 -14.87 -9.17 -4.65
C ARG A 70 -13.47 -9.59 -4.21
N ARG A 71 -13.30 -10.88 -3.94
CA ARG A 71 -12.00 -11.49 -3.67
C ARG A 71 -11.30 -11.84 -4.97
N HIS A 72 -9.98 -11.75 -4.97
CA HIS A 72 -9.13 -12.19 -6.07
C HIS A 72 -8.36 -13.44 -5.62
N ALA A 73 -8.33 -14.47 -6.46
CA ALA A 73 -7.65 -15.72 -6.12
C ALA A 73 -6.15 -15.48 -5.86
N ALA A 74 -5.59 -16.28 -4.96
CA ALA A 74 -4.41 -15.96 -4.15
C ALA A 74 -3.23 -15.32 -4.90
N TRP A 75 -2.92 -14.09 -4.49
CA TRP A 75 -1.63 -13.43 -4.71
C TRP A 75 -0.47 -14.36 -4.28
N THR A 76 0.29 -14.86 -5.26
CA THR A 76 1.48 -15.71 -5.08
C THR A 76 2.79 -14.91 -5.05
N ALA A 77 2.76 -13.58 -5.22
CA ALA A 77 4.00 -12.81 -5.20
C ALA A 77 4.56 -12.69 -3.77
N PRO A 78 5.86 -12.94 -3.54
CA PRO A 78 6.47 -12.79 -2.23
C PRO A 78 6.37 -11.33 -1.73
N GLY A 79 5.77 -11.14 -0.55
CA GLY A 79 6.35 -10.26 0.47
C GLY A 79 6.24 -8.74 0.36
N ALA A 80 5.29 -8.13 -0.37
CA ALA A 80 5.12 -6.67 -0.32
C ALA A 80 4.64 -6.11 1.05
N GLY A 81 4.28 -6.99 2.00
CA GLY A 81 3.81 -6.61 3.34
C GLY A 81 4.71 -7.06 4.51
N ALA A 82 5.84 -7.70 4.22
CA ALA A 82 6.82 -8.02 5.27
C ALA A 82 7.92 -6.97 5.22
N PRO A 83 8.25 -6.32 6.35
CA PRO A 83 9.42 -5.46 6.41
C PRO A 83 10.65 -6.24 5.94
N ALA A 84 11.46 -5.64 5.07
CA ALA A 84 12.70 -6.27 4.63
C ALA A 84 13.55 -6.63 5.86
N ALA A 85 14.24 -7.79 5.81
CA ALA A 85 15.09 -8.22 6.91
C ALA A 85 16.09 -7.10 7.28
N GLY A 86 16.03 -6.62 8.53
CA GLY A 86 16.84 -5.50 9.02
C GLY A 86 16.19 -4.11 8.97
N SER A 87 14.91 -3.99 8.56
CA SER A 87 14.21 -2.70 8.64
C SER A 87 14.04 -2.25 10.09
N THR A 88 14.33 -0.98 10.35
CA THR A 88 13.98 -0.32 11.62
C THR A 88 12.57 0.27 11.52
N ALA A 89 11.94 0.55 12.65
CA ALA A 89 10.65 1.25 12.62
C ALA A 89 10.72 2.66 12.01
N VAL A 90 11.89 3.30 12.01
CA VAL A 90 12.09 4.59 11.34
C VAL A 90 12.03 4.39 9.82
N THR A 91 12.78 3.42 9.29
CA THR A 91 12.77 3.11 7.84
C THR A 91 11.40 2.63 7.37
N GLU A 92 10.68 1.90 8.21
CA GLU A 92 9.30 1.48 7.93
C GLU A 92 8.33 2.67 7.93
N THR A 93 8.45 3.58 8.90
CA THR A 93 7.64 4.80 8.95
C THR A 93 7.87 5.65 7.70
N ASP A 94 9.12 5.86 7.30
CA ASP A 94 9.45 6.64 6.11
C ASP A 94 8.86 6.01 4.84
N TRP A 95 8.89 4.67 4.74
CA TRP A 95 8.24 3.94 3.67
C TRP A 95 6.71 4.16 3.66
N LEU A 96 6.04 3.95 4.79
CA LEU A 96 4.60 4.14 4.92
C LEU A 96 4.18 5.59 4.63
N VAL A 97 5.01 6.58 4.99
CA VAL A 97 4.77 7.99 4.63
C VAL A 97 4.83 8.20 3.12
N ARG A 98 5.80 7.59 2.41
CA ARG A 98 5.88 7.66 0.94
C ARG A 98 4.67 7.00 0.28
N VAL A 99 4.30 5.80 0.71
CA VAL A 99 3.09 5.10 0.24
C VAL A 99 1.84 5.92 0.49
N ALA A 100 1.67 6.48 1.68
CA ALA A 100 0.50 7.29 2.02
C ALA A 100 0.44 8.59 1.20
N ARG A 101 1.58 9.21 0.88
CA ARG A 101 1.63 10.37 -0.02
C ARG A 101 1.20 9.96 -1.44
N ALA A 102 1.80 8.91 -1.99
CA ALA A 102 1.43 8.38 -3.30
C ALA A 102 -0.07 8.02 -3.38
N TYR A 103 -0.60 7.36 -2.35
CA TYR A 103 -2.01 6.99 -2.26
C TYR A 103 -2.96 8.20 -2.37
N ARG A 104 -2.58 9.32 -1.76
CA ARG A 104 -3.40 10.55 -1.76
C ARG A 104 -3.28 11.35 -3.04
N SER A 105 -2.10 11.43 -3.65
CA SER A 105 -1.82 12.44 -4.68
C SER A 105 -1.38 11.90 -6.04
N ALA A 106 -1.00 10.64 -6.18
CA ALA A 106 -0.52 10.12 -7.46
C ALA A 106 -1.71 9.88 -8.42
N ALA A 107 -1.67 10.52 -9.59
CA ALA A 107 -2.69 10.37 -10.63
C ALA A 107 -2.84 8.90 -11.08
N VAL A 108 -1.74 8.16 -11.15
CA VAL A 108 -1.71 6.73 -11.51
C VAL A 108 -2.51 5.89 -10.50
N VAL A 109 -2.45 6.21 -9.20
CA VAL A 109 -3.26 5.52 -8.18
C VAL A 109 -4.75 5.77 -8.40
N ALA A 110 -5.13 7.01 -8.75
CA ALA A 110 -6.51 7.34 -9.08
C ALA A 110 -6.98 6.61 -10.36
N ALA A 111 -6.13 6.51 -11.37
CA ALA A 111 -6.42 5.77 -12.60
C ALA A 111 -6.66 4.27 -12.32
N VAL A 112 -5.79 3.63 -11.54
CA VAL A 112 -5.97 2.23 -11.13
C VAL A 112 -7.27 2.04 -10.34
N ARG A 113 -7.57 2.93 -9.39
CA ARG A 113 -8.84 2.90 -8.62
C ARG A 113 -10.06 2.96 -9.54
N ASN A 114 -10.04 3.85 -10.53
CA ASN A 114 -11.14 4.00 -11.48
C ASN A 114 -11.29 2.77 -12.38
N ARG A 115 -10.17 2.18 -12.83
CA ARG A 115 -10.16 0.95 -13.61
C ARG A 115 -10.82 -0.21 -12.85
N VAL A 116 -10.40 -0.43 -11.60
CA VAL A 116 -11.00 -1.48 -10.74
C VAL A 116 -12.50 -1.25 -10.55
N ARG A 117 -12.93 0.00 -10.29
CA ARG A 117 -14.37 0.31 -10.17
C ARG A 117 -15.15 -0.03 -11.45
N ALA A 118 -14.60 0.27 -12.62
CA ALA A 118 -15.22 -0.05 -13.90
C ALA A 118 -15.34 -1.57 -14.11
N GLU A 119 -14.30 -2.32 -13.77
CA GLU A 119 -14.31 -3.80 -13.84
C GLU A 119 -15.32 -4.40 -12.86
N LEU A 120 -15.41 -3.88 -11.63
CA LEU A 120 -16.35 -4.36 -10.61
C LEU A 120 -17.81 -4.01 -10.92
N GLY A 121 -18.06 -2.88 -11.58
CA GLY A 121 -19.39 -2.43 -12.01
C GLY A 121 -19.90 -3.13 -13.27
N THR A 122 -19.04 -3.87 -13.97
CA THR A 122 -19.46 -4.69 -15.12
C THR A 122 -19.97 -6.04 -14.60
N PRO A 123 -21.24 -6.41 -14.84
CA PRO A 123 -21.74 -7.72 -14.43
C PRO A 123 -20.94 -8.83 -15.10
N ALA A 124 -20.64 -9.89 -14.36
CA ALA A 124 -19.99 -11.08 -14.90
C ALA A 124 -20.85 -11.64 -16.05
N ARG A 125 -20.26 -11.73 -17.26
CA ARG A 125 -20.88 -12.42 -18.39
C ARG A 125 -20.94 -13.92 -18.17
#